data_AF-A0A3N4R9G7-F1
#
_entry.id   AF-A0A3N4R9G7-F1
#
_cell.length_a   1.000
_cell.length_b   1.000
_cell.length_c   1.000
_cell.angle_alpha   90.00
_cell.angle_beta   90.00
_cell.angle_gamma   90.00
#
_symmetry.space_group_name_H-M   'P 1'
#
loop_
_entity.id
_entity.type
_entity.pdbx_description
1 polymer ?
#
loop_
_entity_poly.entity_id
_entity_poly.type
_entity_poly.pdbx_seq_one_letter_code
_entity_poly.pdbx_strand_id
1 'polypeptide(L)'
;MEEDQEQTGMVDAARARELTEQLRTAIEDVRAAVLVLARRVRAAHQARVWTVLGHPSWSAYALAEFGISRSTAYQLLDLAAVAEAIEDTVQAELGVSHTWDSTDLVLPVRAVVDLKGRTAELTDLIAERLTDAHQAAGGTALPVGAVGGIVAAAVAEVRARPDVPAAELETGPAPDGITTEAWRRHVAASRDAITQQRAAELGIGTLALEVVPAYVSDHQAENEGLFMTQQNRPAVGEFSPQRVRSPLPSAT
;
A
#
# COMPACT_ATOMS: atom_id res chain seq x y z
N MET A 1 -15.04 43.74 31.09
CA MET A 1 -15.78 43.73 29.82
C MET A 1 -14.77 43.35 28.76
N GLU A 2 -14.34 42.09 28.83
CA GLU A 2 -13.34 41.44 27.98
C GLU A 2 -13.66 39.95 28.07
N GLU A 3 -14.74 39.56 27.40
CA GLU A 3 -15.11 38.17 27.13
C GLU A 3 -15.43 38.15 25.64
N ASP A 4 -14.44 37.88 24.79
CA ASP A 4 -14.68 37.58 23.37
C ASP A 4 -13.47 36.96 22.63
N GLN A 5 -12.63 36.18 23.32
CA GLN A 5 -11.49 35.49 22.68
C GLN A 5 -11.30 34.02 23.10
N GLU A 6 -12.40 33.30 23.34
CA GLU A 6 -12.37 31.83 23.57
C GLU A 6 -13.19 31.06 22.51
N GLN A 7 -13.03 31.40 21.23
CA GLN A 7 -13.58 30.62 20.12
C GLN A 7 -12.45 29.86 19.37
N THR A 8 -11.71 29.02 20.10
CA THR A 8 -10.66 28.17 19.53
C THR A 8 -11.17 26.73 19.40
N GLY A 9 -11.41 26.28 18.16
CA GLY A 9 -10.96 24.95 17.74
C GLY A 9 -11.90 23.74 17.81
N MET A 10 -13.21 23.87 18.01
CA MET A 10 -14.11 22.73 17.75
C MET A 10 -14.46 22.69 16.27
N VAL A 11 -13.90 21.73 15.52
CA VAL A 11 -14.29 21.47 14.14
C VAL A 11 -15.78 21.15 14.14
N ASP A 12 -16.60 22.09 13.65
CA ASP A 12 -18.02 21.84 13.50
C ASP A 12 -18.26 20.78 12.41
N ALA A 13 -19.49 20.25 12.36
CA ALA A 13 -19.84 19.20 11.42
C ALA A 13 -19.71 19.65 9.94
N ALA A 14 -19.70 20.95 9.64
CA ALA A 14 -19.46 21.45 8.30
C ALA A 14 -17.97 21.37 7.95
N ARG A 15 -17.11 21.83 8.86
CA ARG A 15 -15.65 21.77 8.72
C ARG A 15 -15.12 20.32 8.69
N ALA A 16 -15.71 19.41 9.46
CA ALA A 16 -15.35 17.99 9.43
C ALA A 16 -15.64 17.35 8.06
N ARG A 17 -16.80 17.67 7.46
CA ARG A 17 -17.17 17.20 6.12
C ARG A 17 -16.23 17.78 5.06
N GLU A 18 -15.93 19.07 5.14
CA GLU A 18 -14.99 19.72 4.23
C GLU A 18 -13.60 19.05 4.28
N LEU A 19 -13.04 18.83 5.47
CA LEU A 19 -11.75 18.14 5.63
C LEU A 19 -11.80 16.71 5.08
N THR A 20 -12.91 16.00 5.26
CA THR A 20 -13.09 14.65 4.72
C THR A 20 -13.11 14.66 3.18
N GLU A 21 -13.76 15.64 2.56
CA GLU A 21 -13.74 15.79 1.10
C GLU A 21 -12.34 16.16 0.58
N GLN A 22 -11.61 17.02 1.29
CA GLN A 22 -10.22 17.35 0.96
C GLN A 22 -9.32 16.11 1.03
N LEU A 23 -9.46 15.29 2.08
CA LEU A 23 -8.74 14.04 2.22
C LEU A 23 -9.09 13.05 1.10
N ARG A 24 -10.38 12.93 0.76
CA ARG A 24 -10.82 12.07 -0.34
C ARG A 24 -10.20 12.50 -1.66
N THR A 25 -10.22 13.80 -1.95
CA THR A 25 -9.61 14.38 -3.16
C THR A 25 -8.11 14.10 -3.20
N ALA A 26 -7.38 14.38 -2.11
CA ALA A 26 -5.94 14.13 -2.04
C ALA A 26 -5.59 12.64 -2.20
N ILE A 27 -6.44 11.74 -1.67
CA ILE A 27 -6.29 10.30 -1.87
C ILE A 27 -6.43 9.95 -3.36
N GLU A 28 -7.44 10.47 -4.06
CA GLU A 28 -7.59 10.22 -5.50
C GLU A 28 -6.39 10.77 -6.31
N ASP A 29 -5.88 11.95 -5.96
CA ASP A 29 -4.67 12.51 -6.60
C ASP A 29 -3.45 11.60 -6.42
N VAL A 30 -3.24 11.07 -5.21
CA VAL A 30 -2.16 10.12 -4.93
C VAL A 30 -2.33 8.85 -5.76
N ARG A 31 -3.55 8.33 -5.85
CA ARG A 31 -3.83 7.12 -6.63
C ARG A 31 -3.56 7.32 -8.13
N ALA A 32 -4.00 8.44 -8.69
CA ALA A 32 -3.69 8.83 -10.07
C ALA A 32 -2.17 8.89 -10.31
N ALA A 33 -1.43 9.55 -9.41
CA ALA A 33 0.02 9.65 -9.49
C ALA A 33 0.73 8.28 -9.44
N VAL A 34 0.23 7.36 -8.60
CA VAL A 34 0.77 6.00 -8.48
C VAL A 34 0.58 5.20 -9.77
N LEU A 35 -0.55 5.34 -10.47
CA LEU A 35 -0.77 4.68 -11.77
C LEU A 35 0.18 5.21 -12.84
N VAL A 36 0.35 6.53 -12.91
CA VAL A 36 1.32 7.16 -13.84
C VAL A 36 2.74 6.65 -13.55
N LEU A 37 3.13 6.56 -12.28
CA LEU A 37 4.41 5.99 -11.87
C LEU A 37 4.54 4.52 -12.31
N ALA A 38 3.51 3.71 -12.04
CA ALA A 38 3.50 2.29 -12.39
C ALA A 38 3.71 2.07 -13.89
N ARG A 39 2.98 2.80 -14.74
CA ARG A 39 3.13 2.74 -16.21
C ARG A 39 4.55 3.13 -16.65
N ARG A 40 5.12 4.19 -16.09
CA ARG A 40 6.50 4.62 -16.39
C ARG A 40 7.54 3.59 -15.96
N VAL A 41 7.35 2.99 -14.78
CA VAL A 41 8.19 1.92 -14.25
C VAL A 41 8.13 0.69 -15.15
N ARG A 42 6.95 0.34 -15.64
CA ARG A 42 6.77 -0.77 -16.59
C ARG A 42 7.41 -0.48 -17.95
N ALA A 43 7.27 0.73 -18.49
CA ALA A 43 7.94 1.14 -19.72
C ALA A 43 9.47 1.06 -19.58
N ALA A 44 10.02 1.59 -18.47
CA ALA A 44 11.45 1.47 -18.16
C ALA A 44 11.88 0.00 -18.01
N HIS A 45 11.00 -0.83 -17.45
CA HIS A 45 11.28 -2.25 -17.28
C HIS A 45 11.30 -3.00 -18.63
N GLN A 46 10.33 -2.75 -19.51
CA GLN A 46 10.25 -3.32 -20.85
C GLN A 46 11.45 -2.89 -21.71
N ALA A 47 11.85 -1.63 -21.61
CA ALA A 47 13.05 -1.10 -22.27
C ALA A 47 14.37 -1.60 -21.65
N ARG A 48 14.31 -2.40 -20.57
CA ARG A 48 15.47 -2.96 -19.86
C ARG A 48 16.49 -1.89 -19.47
N VAL A 49 16.03 -0.72 -19.03
CA VAL A 49 16.88 0.46 -18.74
C VAL A 49 18.02 0.13 -17.78
N TRP A 50 17.79 -0.76 -16.81
CA TRP A 50 18.83 -1.20 -15.87
C TRP A 50 20.04 -1.84 -16.55
N THR A 51 19.85 -2.56 -17.67
CA THR A 51 20.96 -3.19 -18.40
C THR A 51 21.83 -2.14 -19.09
N VAL A 52 21.21 -1.11 -19.65
CA VAL A 52 21.89 0.00 -20.32
C VAL A 52 22.69 0.84 -19.31
N LEU A 53 22.14 1.00 -18.11
CA LEU A 53 22.78 1.72 -17.01
C LEU A 53 23.77 0.87 -16.20
N GLY A 54 24.03 -0.39 -16.60
CA GLY A 54 25.04 -1.24 -15.98
C GLY A 54 24.64 -1.88 -14.65
N HIS A 55 23.36 -1.86 -14.29
CA HIS A 55 22.84 -2.54 -13.11
C HIS A 55 22.65 -4.03 -13.37
N PRO A 56 23.02 -4.92 -12.42
CA PRO A 56 23.00 -6.37 -12.63
C PRO A 56 21.58 -6.95 -12.71
N SER A 57 20.57 -6.25 -12.18
CA SER A 57 19.18 -6.67 -12.19
C SER A 57 18.23 -5.49 -12.02
N TRP A 58 16.96 -5.70 -12.36
CA TRP A 58 15.88 -4.75 -12.09
C TRP A 58 15.82 -4.35 -10.61
N SER A 59 15.95 -5.30 -9.69
CA SER A 59 15.88 -5.01 -8.25
C SER A 59 17.05 -4.18 -7.76
N ALA A 60 18.26 -4.38 -8.33
CA ALA A 60 19.42 -3.56 -8.01
C ALA A 60 19.23 -2.12 -8.49
N TYR A 61 18.71 -1.95 -9.71
CA TYR A 61 18.36 -0.65 -10.26
C TYR A 61 17.28 0.06 -9.44
N ALA A 62 16.19 -0.63 -9.09
CA ALA A 62 15.11 -0.04 -8.31
C ALA A 62 15.54 0.40 -6.90
N LEU A 63 16.43 -0.37 -6.27
CA LEU A 63 17.01 0.01 -4.99
C LEU A 63 17.97 1.21 -5.14
N ALA A 64 18.84 1.19 -6.14
CA ALA A 64 19.86 2.21 -6.34
C ALA A 64 19.28 3.57 -6.79
N GLU A 65 18.34 3.57 -7.73
CA GLU A 65 17.81 4.79 -8.34
C GLU A 65 16.55 5.33 -7.65
N PHE A 66 15.73 4.44 -7.08
CA PHE A 66 14.45 4.85 -6.48
C PHE A 66 14.39 4.63 -4.96
N GLY A 67 15.35 3.94 -4.37
CA GLY A 67 15.35 3.63 -2.94
C GLY A 67 14.21 2.69 -2.52
N ILE A 68 13.59 1.97 -3.46
CA ILE A 68 12.46 1.08 -3.18
C ILE A 68 12.89 -0.38 -3.07
N SER A 69 12.15 -1.14 -2.25
CA SER A 69 12.38 -2.57 -2.10
C SER A 69 12.07 -3.35 -3.38
N ARG A 70 12.63 -4.55 -3.49
CA ARG A 70 12.32 -5.49 -4.59
C ARG A 70 10.81 -5.74 -4.70
N SER A 71 10.12 -6.00 -3.59
CA SER A 71 8.69 -6.29 -3.61
C SER A 71 7.89 -5.10 -4.11
N THR A 72 8.19 -3.89 -3.63
CA THR A 72 7.56 -2.64 -4.11
C THR A 72 7.79 -2.44 -5.60
N ALA A 73 9.01 -2.68 -6.09
CA ALA A 73 9.35 -2.52 -7.50
C ALA A 73 8.54 -3.48 -8.40
N TYR A 74 8.38 -4.75 -8.00
CA TYR A 74 7.55 -5.71 -8.74
C TYR A 74 6.06 -5.43 -8.59
N GLN A 75 5.62 -4.92 -7.44
CA GLN A 75 4.22 -4.52 -7.24
C GLN A 75 3.79 -3.39 -8.16
N LEU A 76 4.69 -2.44 -8.48
CA LEU A 76 4.42 -1.41 -9.49
C LEU A 76 4.29 -2.01 -10.90
N LEU A 77 5.05 -3.05 -11.23
CA LEU A 77 4.92 -3.76 -12.51
C LEU A 77 3.59 -4.52 -12.61
N ASP A 78 3.18 -5.18 -11.52
CA ASP A 78 1.90 -5.87 -11.42
C ASP A 78 0.74 -4.87 -11.55
N LEU A 79 0.83 -3.71 -10.87
CA LEU A 79 -0.19 -2.66 -10.94
C LEU A 79 -0.37 -2.13 -12.36
N ALA A 80 0.74 -1.86 -13.05
CA ALA A 80 0.69 -1.42 -14.43
C ALA A 80 0.11 -2.50 -15.35
N ALA A 81 0.42 -3.78 -15.12
CA ALA A 81 -0.12 -4.88 -15.91
C ALA A 81 -1.65 -5.00 -15.77
N VAL A 82 -2.18 -4.88 -14.54
CA VAL A 82 -3.63 -4.93 -14.31
C VAL A 82 -4.32 -3.71 -14.91
N ALA A 83 -3.75 -2.52 -14.78
CA ALA A 83 -4.30 -1.30 -15.37
C ALA A 83 -4.39 -1.42 -16.91
N GLU A 84 -3.30 -1.84 -17.56
CA GLU A 84 -3.26 -2.10 -19.01
C GLU A 84 -4.31 -3.14 -19.44
N ALA A 85 -4.45 -4.26 -18.71
CA ALA A 85 -5.43 -5.29 -19.04
C ALA A 85 -6.88 -4.78 -18.98
N ILE A 86 -7.19 -3.93 -17.99
CA ILE A 86 -8.52 -3.30 -17.90
C ILE A 86 -8.73 -2.31 -19.03
N GLU A 87 -7.74 -1.45 -19.31
CA GLU A 87 -7.79 -0.49 -20.42
C GLU A 87 -8.00 -1.19 -21.76
N ASP A 88 -7.26 -2.26 -22.03
CA ASP A 88 -7.39 -3.08 -23.25
C ASP A 88 -8.78 -3.71 -23.36
N THR A 89 -9.34 -4.20 -22.24
CA THR A 89 -10.69 -4.78 -22.21
C THR A 89 -11.75 -3.72 -22.52
N VAL A 90 -11.69 -2.57 -21.86
CA VAL A 90 -12.62 -1.45 -22.10
C VAL A 90 -12.53 -0.98 -23.56
N GLN A 91 -11.31 -0.89 -24.09
CA GLN A 91 -11.02 -0.51 -25.47
C GLN A 91 -11.62 -1.51 -26.47
N ALA A 92 -11.50 -2.81 -26.20
CA ALA A 92 -12.05 -3.87 -27.04
C ALA A 92 -13.58 -3.83 -27.10
N GLU A 93 -14.23 -3.62 -25.95
CA GLU A 93 -15.69 -3.66 -25.84
C GLU A 93 -16.38 -2.40 -26.37
N LEU A 94 -15.76 -1.23 -26.20
CA LEU A 94 -16.39 0.05 -26.56
C LEU A 94 -15.90 0.64 -27.88
N GLY A 95 -14.83 0.09 -28.47
CA GLY A 95 -14.28 0.55 -29.75
C GLY A 95 -13.77 2.00 -29.76
N VAL A 96 -13.70 2.67 -28.59
CA VAL A 96 -13.26 4.07 -28.45
C VAL A 96 -11.76 4.13 -28.24
N SER A 97 -11.02 4.64 -29.21
CA SER A 97 -9.56 4.80 -29.13
C SER A 97 -9.17 5.95 -28.18
N HIS A 98 -8.42 5.62 -27.12
CA HIS A 98 -7.64 6.53 -26.25
C HIS A 98 -8.35 7.67 -25.49
N THR A 99 -9.69 7.73 -25.45
CA THR A 99 -10.40 8.81 -24.71
C THR A 99 -10.48 8.63 -23.18
N TRP A 100 -9.84 7.60 -22.62
CA TRP A 100 -9.66 7.44 -21.18
C TRP A 100 -8.26 7.91 -20.74
N ASP A 101 -8.01 9.21 -20.89
CA ASP A 101 -6.84 9.89 -20.31
C ASP A 101 -7.06 10.24 -18.82
N SER A 102 -8.27 10.01 -18.31
CA SER A 102 -8.57 10.13 -16.90
C SER A 102 -8.11 8.87 -16.17
N THR A 103 -7.07 9.06 -15.37
CA THR A 103 -6.59 8.28 -14.23
C THR A 103 -7.65 7.80 -13.21
N ASP A 104 -8.93 7.80 -13.57
CA ASP A 104 -10.07 7.46 -12.70
C ASP A 104 -10.22 5.95 -12.47
N LEU A 105 -9.43 5.13 -13.16
CA LEU A 105 -9.32 3.71 -12.88
C LEU A 105 -8.40 3.48 -11.67
N VAL A 106 -8.78 4.11 -10.57
CA VAL A 106 -8.03 4.11 -9.33
C VAL A 106 -8.13 2.73 -8.68
N LEU A 107 -7.15 1.87 -8.99
CA LEU A 107 -6.94 0.63 -8.28
C LEU A 107 -6.09 0.90 -7.04
N PRO A 108 -6.60 0.63 -5.82
CA PRO A 108 -5.75 0.62 -4.64
C PRO A 108 -4.59 -0.36 -4.84
N VAL A 109 -3.37 0.01 -4.43
CA VAL A 109 -2.17 -0.86 -4.46
C VAL A 109 -2.44 -2.23 -3.79
N ARG A 110 -3.32 -2.26 -2.79
CA ARG A 110 -3.80 -3.49 -2.14
C ARG A 110 -4.74 -4.32 -3.00
N ALA A 111 -5.61 -3.67 -3.79
CA ALA A 111 -6.50 -4.37 -4.72
C ALA A 111 -5.69 -5.15 -5.76
N VAL A 112 -4.57 -4.61 -6.24
CA VAL A 112 -3.72 -5.34 -7.20
C VAL A 112 -3.08 -6.60 -6.65
N VAL A 113 -2.66 -6.59 -5.37
CA VAL A 113 -2.12 -7.80 -4.73
C VAL A 113 -3.18 -8.89 -4.67
N ASP A 114 -4.42 -8.51 -4.31
CA ASP A 114 -5.55 -9.44 -4.24
C ASP A 114 -6.01 -9.88 -5.65
N LEU A 115 -5.78 -9.07 -6.69
CA LEU A 115 -6.21 -9.30 -8.08
C LEU A 115 -5.16 -9.94 -8.99
N LYS A 116 -3.90 -10.05 -8.56
CA LYS A 116 -2.80 -10.58 -9.40
C LYS A 116 -3.09 -11.96 -10.00
N GLY A 117 -3.80 -12.82 -9.27
CA GLY A 117 -4.21 -14.15 -9.75
C GLY A 117 -5.58 -14.20 -10.45
N ARG A 118 -6.28 -13.06 -10.53
CA ARG A 118 -7.70 -12.97 -10.94
C ARG A 118 -7.93 -11.91 -12.01
N THR A 119 -6.88 -11.49 -12.69
CA THR A 119 -6.97 -10.47 -13.74
C THR A 119 -7.88 -10.91 -14.88
N ALA A 120 -7.80 -12.18 -15.31
CA ALA A 120 -8.70 -12.73 -16.33
C ALA A 120 -10.17 -12.70 -15.90
N GLU A 121 -10.46 -13.14 -14.67
CA GLU A 121 -11.82 -13.09 -14.12
C GLU A 121 -12.35 -11.65 -14.04
N LEU A 122 -11.49 -10.69 -13.66
CA LEU A 122 -11.85 -9.28 -13.62
C LEU A 122 -12.14 -8.74 -15.02
N THR A 123 -11.29 -9.04 -16.02
CA THR A 123 -11.51 -8.59 -17.40
C THR A 123 -12.77 -9.19 -18.00
N ASP A 124 -13.05 -10.48 -17.73
CA ASP A 124 -14.26 -11.15 -18.19
C ASP A 124 -15.52 -10.49 -17.59
N LEU A 125 -15.50 -10.22 -16.27
CA LEU A 125 -16.61 -9.56 -15.59
C LEU A 125 -16.82 -8.12 -16.07
N ILE A 126 -15.74 -7.39 -16.36
CA ILE A 126 -15.82 -6.05 -16.93
C ILE A 126 -16.42 -6.12 -18.35
N ALA A 127 -15.95 -7.05 -19.19
CA ALA A 127 -16.44 -7.21 -20.55
C ALA A 127 -17.94 -7.55 -20.60
N GLU A 128 -18.37 -8.51 -19.77
CA GLU A 128 -19.77 -8.89 -19.60
C GLU A 128 -20.62 -7.67 -19.24
N ARG A 129 -20.22 -6.91 -18.20
CA ARG A 129 -21.01 -5.76 -17.75
C ARG A 129 -21.03 -4.59 -18.71
N LEU A 130 -19.94 -4.36 -19.43
CA LEU A 130 -19.90 -3.32 -20.46
C LEU A 130 -20.81 -3.69 -21.63
N THR A 131 -20.81 -4.96 -22.05
CA THR A 131 -21.73 -5.47 -23.07
C THR A 131 -23.19 -5.28 -22.63
N ASP A 132 -23.53 -5.70 -21.42
CA ASP A 132 -24.90 -5.56 -20.87
C ASP A 132 -25.33 -4.10 -20.79
N ALA A 133 -24.45 -3.22 -20.28
CA ALA A 133 -24.74 -1.80 -20.17
C ALA A 133 -24.92 -1.15 -21.55
N HIS A 134 -24.11 -1.52 -22.53
CA HIS A 134 -24.21 -1.01 -23.89
C HIS A 134 -25.51 -1.49 -24.58
N GLN A 135 -25.91 -2.74 -24.38
CA GLN A 135 -27.20 -3.25 -24.86
C GLN A 135 -28.38 -2.54 -24.19
N ALA A 136 -28.32 -2.32 -22.87
CA ALA A 136 -29.35 -1.59 -22.13
C ALA A 136 -29.46 -0.12 -22.59
N ALA A 137 -28.34 0.48 -23.01
CA ALA A 137 -28.29 1.80 -23.61
C ALA A 137 -28.74 1.83 -25.09
N GLY A 138 -29.19 0.70 -25.65
CA GLY A 138 -29.67 0.61 -27.02
C GLY A 138 -28.58 0.85 -28.07
N GLY A 139 -27.33 0.51 -27.77
CA GLY A 139 -26.18 0.73 -28.65
C GLY A 139 -25.65 2.17 -28.64
N THR A 140 -26.13 3.02 -27.74
CA THR A 140 -25.56 4.36 -27.55
C THR A 140 -24.26 4.30 -26.73
N ALA A 141 -23.38 5.28 -26.94
CA ALA A 141 -22.12 5.37 -26.20
C ALA A 141 -22.37 5.57 -24.70
N LEU A 142 -21.72 4.75 -23.87
CA LEU A 142 -21.81 4.87 -22.43
C LEU A 142 -21.05 6.12 -21.94
N PRO A 143 -21.60 6.87 -20.98
CA PRO A 143 -20.88 7.98 -20.38
C PRO A 143 -19.69 7.45 -19.57
N VAL A 144 -18.59 8.22 -19.55
CA VAL A 144 -17.33 7.86 -18.87
C VAL A 144 -17.56 7.46 -17.41
N GLY A 145 -18.41 8.21 -16.68
CA GLY A 145 -18.74 7.89 -15.29
C GLY A 145 -19.44 6.54 -15.09
N ALA A 146 -20.23 6.08 -16.07
CA ALA A 146 -20.88 4.77 -15.99
C ALA A 146 -19.89 3.63 -16.19
N VAL A 147 -18.96 3.77 -17.16
CA VAL A 147 -17.88 2.81 -17.38
C VAL A 147 -16.97 2.71 -16.14
N GLY A 148 -16.60 3.85 -15.54
CA GLY A 148 -15.84 3.85 -14.28
C GLY A 148 -16.58 3.21 -13.12
N GLY A 149 -17.89 3.45 -13.00
CA GLY A 149 -18.74 2.78 -12.02
C GLY A 149 -18.78 1.25 -12.22
N ILE A 150 -18.87 0.78 -13.46
CA ILE A 150 -18.87 -0.66 -13.80
C ILE A 150 -17.53 -1.31 -13.40
N VAL A 151 -16.41 -0.69 -13.77
CA VAL A 151 -15.08 -1.21 -13.44
C VAL A 151 -14.86 -1.24 -11.92
N ALA A 152 -15.22 -0.17 -11.21
CA ALA A 152 -15.12 -0.12 -9.75
C ALA A 152 -15.99 -1.19 -9.06
N ALA A 153 -17.20 -1.43 -9.56
CA ALA A 153 -18.09 -2.47 -9.06
C ALA A 153 -17.53 -3.88 -9.32
N ALA A 154 -16.98 -4.13 -10.51
CA ALA A 154 -16.34 -5.41 -10.84
C ALA A 154 -15.14 -5.69 -9.93
N VAL A 155 -14.27 -4.70 -9.71
CA VAL A 155 -13.14 -4.80 -8.77
C VAL A 155 -13.59 -5.12 -7.34
N ALA A 156 -14.61 -4.40 -6.86
CA ALA A 156 -15.15 -4.61 -5.51
C ALA A 156 -15.74 -6.02 -5.36
N GLU A 157 -16.42 -6.52 -6.39
CA GLU A 157 -17.02 -7.86 -6.39
C GLU A 157 -15.96 -8.96 -6.40
N VAL A 158 -14.98 -8.90 -7.31
CA VAL A 158 -13.90 -9.90 -7.37
C VAL A 158 -13.23 -9.96 -6.00
N ARG A 159 -12.94 -8.81 -5.37
CA ARG A 159 -12.36 -8.76 -4.02
C ARG A 159 -13.25 -9.34 -2.91
N ALA A 160 -14.57 -9.23 -3.03
CA ALA A 160 -15.51 -9.72 -2.02
C ALA A 160 -15.74 -11.25 -2.10
N ARG A 161 -15.37 -11.92 -3.20
CA ARG A 161 -15.55 -13.36 -3.35
C ARG A 161 -14.64 -14.13 -2.36
N PRO A 162 -15.21 -15.05 -1.54
CA PRO A 162 -14.51 -15.72 -0.44
C PRO A 162 -13.53 -16.81 -0.88
N ASP A 163 -13.37 -17.07 -2.18
CA ASP A 163 -12.52 -18.14 -2.73
C ASP A 163 -11.03 -17.76 -2.76
N VAL A 164 -10.54 -17.26 -1.63
CA VAL A 164 -9.11 -17.08 -1.38
C VAL A 164 -8.75 -18.00 -0.21
N PRO A 165 -8.10 -19.16 -0.44
CA PRO A 165 -7.06 -19.55 0.51
C PRO A 165 -6.09 -18.37 0.53
N ALA A 166 -6.09 -17.60 1.63
CA ALA A 166 -5.26 -16.39 1.83
C ALA A 166 -3.94 -16.63 1.13
N ALA A 167 -3.72 -15.97 -0.02
CA ALA A 167 -2.81 -16.44 -1.05
C ALA A 167 -1.73 -17.33 -0.43
N GLU A 168 -1.72 -18.63 -0.76
CA GLU A 168 -0.44 -19.31 -0.78
C GLU A 168 0.38 -18.54 -1.82
N LEU A 169 0.87 -17.36 -1.43
CA LEU A 169 2.10 -16.76 -1.88
C LEU A 169 3.01 -17.95 -1.90
N GLU A 170 3.23 -18.48 -3.10
CA GLU A 170 4.21 -19.51 -3.35
C GLU A 170 5.38 -19.12 -2.47
N THR A 171 5.60 -19.93 -1.43
CA THR A 171 6.68 -19.66 -0.52
C THR A 171 7.87 -19.76 -1.43
N GLY A 172 8.51 -18.62 -1.71
CA GLY A 172 9.65 -18.58 -2.63
C GLY A 172 10.60 -19.71 -2.27
N PRO A 173 11.36 -20.24 -3.25
CA PRO A 173 12.16 -21.45 -3.06
C PRO A 173 12.90 -21.39 -1.72
N ALA A 174 12.80 -22.48 -0.96
CA ALA A 174 13.41 -22.53 0.36
C ALA A 174 14.89 -22.13 0.25
N PRO A 175 15.41 -21.30 1.17
CA PRO A 175 16.82 -20.95 1.19
C PRO A 175 17.69 -22.21 1.21
N ASP A 176 18.87 -22.15 0.58
CA ASP A 176 19.80 -23.28 0.55
C ASP A 176 20.05 -23.83 1.95
N GLY A 177 19.90 -25.14 2.12
CA GLY A 177 20.07 -25.83 3.40
C GLY A 177 18.84 -25.85 4.31
N ILE A 178 17.70 -25.28 3.90
CA ILE A 178 16.42 -25.37 4.63
C ILE A 178 15.42 -26.19 3.81
N THR A 179 14.74 -27.14 4.44
CA THR A 179 13.70 -27.91 3.76
C THR A 179 12.48 -27.04 3.48
N THR A 180 11.77 -27.28 2.38
CA THR A 180 10.51 -26.59 2.04
C THR A 180 9.51 -26.61 3.19
N GLU A 181 9.47 -27.70 3.95
CA GLU A 181 8.59 -27.85 5.11
C GLU A 181 9.01 -27.00 6.32
N ALA A 182 10.31 -26.91 6.60
CA ALA A 182 10.82 -26.03 7.64
C ALA A 182 10.62 -24.55 7.28
N TRP A 183 10.81 -24.21 6.00
CA TRP A 183 10.56 -22.87 5.48
C TRP A 183 9.08 -22.48 5.59
N ARG A 184 8.15 -23.37 5.19
CA ARG A 184 6.71 -23.15 5.34
C ARG A 184 6.29 -22.91 6.79
N ARG A 185 6.79 -23.71 7.73
CA ARG A 185 6.54 -23.50 9.17
C ARG A 185 7.07 -22.16 9.67
N HIS A 186 8.26 -21.76 9.23
CA HIS A 186 8.84 -20.48 9.62
C HIS A 186 7.99 -19.30 9.12
N VAL A 187 7.59 -19.33 7.85
CA VAL A 187 6.74 -18.29 7.25
C VAL A 187 5.37 -18.22 7.92
N ALA A 188 4.75 -19.37 8.24
CA ALA A 188 3.50 -19.42 8.99
C ALA A 188 3.63 -18.78 10.38
N ALA A 189 4.67 -19.15 11.14
CA ALA A 189 4.93 -18.56 12.46
C ALA A 189 5.17 -17.04 12.40
N SER A 190 5.88 -16.55 11.39
CA SER A 190 6.07 -15.10 11.19
C SER A 190 4.76 -14.38 10.87
N ARG A 191 3.85 -14.99 10.09
CA ARG A 191 2.53 -14.41 9.79
C ARG A 191 1.65 -14.34 11.03
N ASP A 192 1.66 -15.39 11.84
CA ASP A 192 0.92 -15.43 13.11
C ASP A 192 1.44 -14.35 14.05
N ALA A 193 2.75 -14.17 14.15
CA ALA A 193 3.36 -13.11 14.94
C ALA A 193 2.96 -11.70 14.46
N ILE A 194 2.95 -11.45 13.15
CA ILE A 194 2.50 -10.15 12.60
C ILE A 194 1.02 -9.91 12.90
N THR A 195 0.19 -10.95 12.80
CA THR A 195 -1.25 -10.87 13.10
C THR A 195 -1.48 -10.57 14.59
N GLN A 196 -0.75 -11.27 15.48
CA GLN A 196 -0.78 -11.01 16.92
C GLN A 196 -0.29 -9.61 17.26
N GLN A 197 0.79 -9.13 16.63
CA GLN A 197 1.28 -7.78 16.83
C GLN A 197 0.22 -6.74 16.46
N ARG A 198 -0.45 -6.88 15.30
CA ARG A 198 -1.51 -5.96 14.89
C ARG A 198 -2.74 -6.01 15.80
N ALA A 199 -3.11 -7.20 16.26
CA ALA A 199 -4.18 -7.35 17.23
C ALA A 199 -3.81 -6.67 18.57
N ALA A 200 -2.55 -6.77 18.99
CA ALA A 200 -2.04 -6.08 20.17
C ALA A 200 -2.02 -4.55 19.97
N GLU A 201 -1.62 -4.05 18.80
CA GLU A 201 -1.65 -2.62 18.46
C GLU A 201 -3.07 -2.05 18.52
N LEU A 202 -4.08 -2.78 18.01
CA LEU A 202 -5.49 -2.41 18.12
C LEU A 202 -6.00 -2.47 19.56
N GLY A 203 -5.55 -3.46 20.33
CA GLY A 203 -5.83 -3.58 21.76
C GLY A 203 -5.24 -2.42 22.56
N ILE A 204 -4.01 -2.02 22.27
CA ILE A 204 -3.34 -0.86 22.86
C ILE A 204 -4.07 0.43 22.47
N GLY A 205 -4.50 0.59 21.21
CA GLY A 205 -5.30 1.73 20.78
C GLY A 205 -6.64 1.81 21.50
N THR A 206 -7.32 0.68 21.69
CA THR A 206 -8.59 0.61 22.43
C THR A 206 -8.39 0.92 23.92
N LEU A 207 -7.37 0.33 24.55
CA LEU A 207 -7.03 0.62 25.94
C LEU A 207 -6.58 2.06 26.15
N ALA A 208 -5.85 2.64 25.19
CA ALA A 208 -5.48 4.05 25.22
C ALA A 208 -6.72 4.93 25.23
N LEU A 209 -7.75 4.61 24.44
CA LEU A 209 -9.04 5.31 24.41
C LEU A 209 -9.87 5.10 25.69
N GLU A 210 -9.78 3.95 26.35
CA GLU A 210 -10.48 3.65 27.61
C GLU A 210 -9.84 4.31 28.84
N VAL A 211 -8.52 4.53 28.80
CA VAL A 211 -7.75 5.12 29.91
C VAL A 211 -7.66 6.65 29.81
N VAL A 212 -8.09 7.27 28.68
CA VAL A 212 -8.19 8.73 28.58
C VAL A 212 -9.26 9.24 29.56
N PRO A 213 -8.92 10.04 30.59
CA PRO A 213 -9.91 10.69 31.44
C PRO A 213 -10.73 11.68 30.60
N ALA A 214 -12.03 11.78 30.84
CA ALA A 214 -12.97 12.60 30.06
C ALA A 214 -12.74 14.13 30.10
N TYR A 215 -11.56 14.61 30.46
CA TYR A 215 -11.21 16.03 30.56
C TYR A 215 -9.72 16.31 30.38
N VAL A 216 -9.04 15.58 29.47
CA VAL A 216 -7.74 16.04 28.95
C VAL A 216 -7.91 16.27 27.45
N SER A 217 -7.98 17.54 27.06
CA SER A 217 -7.94 17.92 25.64
C SER A 217 -6.58 17.56 25.03
N ASP A 218 -6.54 17.22 23.74
CA ASP A 218 -5.34 16.78 23.01
C ASP A 218 -4.12 17.71 23.22
N HIS A 219 -4.35 18.99 23.49
CA HIS A 219 -3.30 19.98 23.77
C HIS A 219 -2.54 19.79 25.09
N GLN A 220 -3.12 19.15 26.11
CA GLN A 220 -2.41 18.86 27.37
C GLN A 220 -1.60 17.56 27.28
N ALA A 221 -2.04 16.59 26.50
CA ALA A 221 -1.30 15.34 26.28
C ALA A 221 0.01 15.57 25.51
N GLU A 222 0.03 16.49 24.54
CA GLU A 222 1.24 16.85 23.79
C GLU A 222 2.28 17.60 24.65
N ASN A 223 1.84 18.47 25.57
CA ASN A 223 2.75 19.22 26.42
C ASN A 223 3.31 18.41 27.60
N GLU A 224 2.54 17.48 28.18
CA GLU A 224 3.03 16.62 29.26
C GLU A 224 3.85 15.41 28.76
N GLY A 225 3.56 14.90 27.55
CA GLY A 225 4.34 13.84 26.90
C GLY A 225 5.77 14.26 26.55
N LEU A 226 5.98 15.55 26.24
CA LEU A 226 7.30 16.13 25.99
C LEU A 226 8.14 16.32 27.26
N PHE A 227 7.50 16.48 28.43
CA PHE A 227 8.19 16.65 29.71
C PHE A 227 8.69 15.32 30.29
N MET A 228 7.93 14.22 30.12
CA MET A 228 8.33 12.89 30.59
C MET A 228 9.47 12.26 29.76
N THR A 229 9.60 12.61 28.47
CA THR A 229 10.68 12.08 27.62
C THR A 229 12.02 12.80 27.81
N GLN A 230 12.05 14.01 28.37
CA GLN A 230 13.31 14.69 28.71
C GLN A 230 13.89 14.27 30.07
N GLN A 231 13.08 13.82 31.03
CA GLN A 231 13.60 13.46 32.38
C GLN A 231 14.19 12.06 32.48
N ASN A 232 13.98 11.17 31.51
CA ASN A 232 14.44 9.78 31.57
C ASN A 232 15.52 9.43 30.53
N ARG A 233 16.42 10.38 30.24
CA ARG A 233 17.62 10.11 29.44
C ARG A 233 18.75 9.64 30.39
N PRO A 234 19.13 8.35 30.41
CA PRO A 234 20.27 7.92 31.20
C PRO A 234 21.54 8.59 30.67
N ALA A 235 22.35 9.14 31.57
CA ALA A 235 23.64 9.71 31.27
C ALA A 235 24.52 8.67 30.55
N VAL A 236 24.96 9.01 29.34
CA VAL A 236 25.94 8.22 28.59
C VAL A 236 27.27 8.32 29.34
N GLY A 237 27.54 7.33 30.19
CA GLY A 237 28.84 7.14 30.81
C GLY A 237 29.86 6.68 29.77
N GLU A 238 31.01 7.38 29.76
CA GLU A 238 32.18 7.11 28.95
C GLU A 238 32.61 5.64 29.01
N PHE A 239 32.56 4.95 27.86
CA PHE A 239 33.22 3.65 27.70
C PHE A 239 34.71 3.87 27.44
N SER A 240 35.52 3.78 28.51
CA SER A 240 36.97 3.60 28.43
C SER A 240 37.30 2.20 27.87
N PRO A 241 38.15 2.07 26.83
CA PRO A 241 38.60 0.76 26.36
C PRO A 241 39.70 0.22 27.27
N GLN A 242 39.38 -0.74 28.15
CA GLN A 242 40.41 -1.53 28.83
C GLN A 242 41.10 -2.48 27.85
N ARG A 243 42.44 -2.37 27.82
CA ARG A 243 43.35 -3.31 27.15
C ARG A 243 43.23 -4.70 27.77
N VAL A 244 42.69 -5.65 27.02
CA VAL A 244 42.91 -7.07 27.30
C VAL A 244 44.24 -7.48 26.68
N ARG A 245 45.24 -7.73 27.53
CA ARG A 245 46.48 -8.40 27.16
C ARG A 245 46.18 -9.90 26.99
N SER A 246 46.32 -10.42 25.77
CA SER A 246 46.48 -11.86 25.54
C SER A 246 47.96 -12.22 25.53
N PRO A 247 48.41 -13.25 26.25
CA PRO A 247 49.76 -13.78 26.13
C PRO A 247 49.88 -14.73 24.92
N LEU A 248 51.00 -14.60 24.22
CA LEU A 248 51.48 -15.50 23.16
C LEU A 248 51.66 -16.94 23.69
N PRO A 249 51.34 -17.99 22.90
CA PRO A 249 51.95 -19.30 23.10
C PRO A 249 53.31 -19.36 22.37
N SER A 250 54.35 -19.67 23.13
CA SER A 250 55.68 -19.98 22.63
C SER A 250 55.68 -21.29 21.83
N ALA A 251 56.34 -21.26 20.69
CA ALA A 251 56.77 -22.45 19.96
C ALA A 251 57.93 -23.14 20.70
N THR A 252 57.84 -24.46 20.88
CA THR A 252 58.87 -25.47 20.53
C THR A 252 58.22 -26.84 20.65
#